data_AF-A0A2C5ZD15-F1
#
_entry.id   AF-A0A2C5ZD15-F1
#
_cell.length_a   1.000
_cell.length_b   1.000
_cell.length_c   1.000
_cell.angle_alpha   90.00
_cell.angle_beta   90.00
_cell.angle_gamma   90.00
#
_symmetry.space_group_name_H-M   'P 1'
#
loop_
_entity.id
_entity.type
_entity.pdbx_description
1 polymer ?
#
loop_
_entity_poly.entity_id
_entity_poly.type
_entity_poly.pdbx_seq_one_letter_code
_entity_poly.pdbx_strand_id
1 'polypeptide(L)'
;MVFVDKARKGDIVVDGDGRSGAGGFSVALLSKGREAVFLRDRADILKMRLMAIKSKQCSSVKNKYYCPEIFLDAAASKLASTAVLFLNVELLSEFYYNFPRELDLRLGRHLSQDEVERFAKEDPKIHRHLELIRRKELLELVLEKMESLRQLEGRERERVSGGRKRDPGKQRGRWGLF
;
A
#
# COMPACT_ATOMS: atom_id res chain seq x y z
N MET A 1 22.94 9.28 40.27
CA MET A 1 23.08 10.72 39.94
C MET A 1 24.21 11.36 40.76
N VAL A 2 24.05 11.55 42.08
CA VAL A 2 25.03 12.22 42.97
C VAL A 2 26.45 11.66 42.86
N PHE A 3 26.60 10.34 42.78
CA PHE A 3 27.92 9.71 42.59
C PHE A 3 28.62 10.14 41.29
N VAL A 4 27.87 10.18 40.18
CA VAL A 4 28.39 10.61 38.86
C VAL A 4 28.70 12.11 38.86
N ASP A 5 27.89 12.92 39.54
CA ASP A 5 28.13 14.36 39.67
C ASP A 5 29.41 14.66 40.48
N LYS A 6 29.62 13.95 41.60
CA LYS A 6 30.84 14.05 42.41
C LYS A 6 32.08 13.60 41.65
N ALA A 7 31.96 12.53 40.87
CA ALA A 7 33.04 12.09 39.99
C ALA A 7 33.39 13.14 38.92
N ARG A 8 32.39 13.81 38.33
CA ARG A 8 32.62 14.88 37.33
C ARG A 8 33.24 16.15 37.93
N LYS A 9 32.91 16.48 39.18
CA LYS A 9 33.48 17.63 39.90
C LYS A 9 34.91 17.39 40.40
N GLY A 10 35.40 16.16 40.33
CA GLY A 10 36.71 15.77 40.84
C GLY A 10 36.73 15.45 42.34
N ASP A 11 35.56 15.42 43.00
CA ASP A 11 35.44 15.09 44.43
C ASP A 11 35.70 13.60 44.70
N ILE A 12 35.53 12.74 43.69
CA ILE A 12 35.77 11.30 43.75
C ILE A 12 36.54 10.89 42.51
N VAL A 13 37.75 10.37 42.70
CA VAL A 13 38.53 9.76 41.62
C VAL A 13 38.20 8.26 41.58
N VAL A 14 37.72 7.80 40.43
CA VAL A 14 37.51 6.37 40.18
C VAL A 14 38.79 5.84 39.55
N ASP A 15 39.59 5.10 40.32
CA ASP A 15 40.81 4.46 39.83
C ASP A 15 40.48 3.09 39.20
N GLY A 16 40.93 2.85 37.96
CA GLY A 16 40.71 1.63 37.18
C GLY A 16 39.71 1.72 36.01
N ASP A 17 39.84 0.80 35.05
CA ASP A 17 39.14 0.75 33.74
C ASP A 17 37.60 0.58 33.80
N GLY A 18 36.96 0.69 34.98
CA GLY A 18 35.51 0.71 35.14
C GLY A 18 34.79 -0.57 34.69
N ARG A 19 35.52 -1.65 34.35
CA ARG A 19 34.98 -2.90 33.80
C ARG A 19 34.14 -3.71 34.80
N SER A 20 34.36 -3.54 36.10
CA SER A 20 33.65 -4.28 37.15
C SER A 20 32.67 -3.43 37.96
N GLY A 21 32.52 -2.14 37.63
CA GLY A 21 31.75 -1.18 38.41
C GLY A 21 32.63 -0.32 39.33
N ALA A 22 32.06 0.78 39.83
CA ALA A 22 32.75 1.76 40.65
C ALA A 22 31.83 2.31 41.74
N GLY A 23 32.36 2.50 42.95
CA GLY A 23 31.63 3.10 44.07
C GLY A 23 30.37 2.36 44.50
N GLY A 24 30.33 1.04 44.35
CA GLY A 24 29.17 0.21 44.71
C GLY A 24 28.07 0.14 43.65
N PHE A 25 28.29 0.70 42.45
CA PHE A 25 27.35 0.64 41.34
C PHE A 25 27.86 -0.27 40.22
N SER A 26 26.94 -1.02 39.61
CA SER A 26 27.24 -1.83 38.42
C SER A 26 27.54 -0.95 37.21
N VAL A 27 28.29 -1.48 36.24
CA VAL A 27 28.64 -0.76 35.01
C VAL A 27 27.41 -0.27 34.25
N ALA A 28 26.38 -1.12 34.13
CA ALA A 28 25.11 -0.77 33.48
C ALA A 28 24.33 0.32 34.24
N LEU A 29 24.47 0.39 35.56
CA LEU A 29 23.83 1.42 36.36
C LEU A 29 24.62 2.75 36.28
N LEU A 30 25.94 2.69 36.17
CA LEU A 30 26.79 3.87 35.93
C LEU A 30 26.56 4.47 34.54
N SER A 31 26.38 3.65 33.50
CA SER A 31 26.06 4.16 32.16
C SER A 31 24.70 4.88 32.14
N LYS A 32 23.66 4.26 32.73
CA LYS A 32 22.36 4.92 32.93
C LYS A 32 22.47 6.17 33.81
N GLY A 33 23.34 6.15 34.82
CA GLY A 33 23.61 7.30 35.66
C GLY A 33 24.22 8.48 34.89
N ARG A 34 25.13 8.22 33.93
CA ARG A 34 25.71 9.24 33.05
C ARG A 34 24.67 9.80 32.09
N GLU A 35 23.86 8.93 31.48
CA GLU A 35 22.77 9.34 30.59
C GLU A 35 21.74 10.19 31.33
N ALA A 36 21.34 9.79 32.54
CA ALA A 36 20.38 10.52 33.34
C ALA A 36 20.92 11.91 33.75
N VAL A 37 22.22 12.03 34.08
CA VAL A 37 22.86 13.34 34.32
C VAL A 37 22.88 14.19 33.05
N PHE A 38 23.23 13.60 31.91
CA PHE A 38 23.20 14.31 30.62
C PHE A 38 21.79 14.85 30.29
N LEU A 39 20.75 14.04 30.46
CA LEU A 39 19.37 14.44 30.21
C LEU A 39 18.91 15.53 31.18
N ARG A 40 19.28 15.44 32.46
CA ARG A 40 19.00 16.49 33.45
C ARG A 40 19.66 17.82 33.05
N ASP A 41 20.96 17.81 32.80
CA ASP A 41 21.71 19.02 32.42
C ASP A 41 21.15 19.61 31.10
N ARG A 42 20.79 18.75 30.14
CA ARG A 42 20.17 19.18 28.88
C ARG A 42 18.79 19.81 29.12
N ALA A 43 17.97 19.23 30.00
CA ALA A 43 16.66 19.78 30.35
C ALA A 43 16.78 21.17 31.02
N ASP A 44 17.77 21.35 31.89
CA ASP A 44 18.03 22.65 32.52
C ASP A 44 18.47 23.70 31.50
N ILE A 45 19.35 23.33 30.56
CA ILE A 45 19.74 24.21 29.44
C ILE A 45 18.52 24.58 28.58
N LEU A 46 17.67 23.61 28.26
CA LEU A 46 16.45 23.86 27.47
C LEU A 46 15.49 24.79 28.21
N LYS A 47 15.31 24.61 29.52
CA LYS A 47 14.47 25.49 30.35
C LYS A 47 15.04 26.91 30.40
N MET A 48 16.35 27.06 30.59
CA MET A 48 17.06 28.34 30.54
C MET A 48 16.86 29.04 29.19
N ARG A 49 17.06 28.32 28.07
CA ARG A 49 16.88 28.87 26.72
C ARG A 49 15.43 29.23 26.41
N LEU A 50 14.47 28.44 26.88
CA LEU A 50 13.05 28.76 26.75
C LEU A 50 12.68 30.07 27.46
N MET A 51 13.24 30.32 28.65
CA MET A 51 13.07 31.60 29.33
C MET A 51 13.73 32.76 28.57
N ALA A 52 14.91 32.53 27.98
CA ALA A 52 15.60 33.53 27.15
C ALA A 52 14.79 33.91 25.91
N ILE A 53 14.20 32.94 25.22
CA ILE A 53 13.33 33.17 24.04
C ILE A 53 12.11 34.02 24.40
N LYS A 54 11.51 33.80 25.57
CA LYS A 54 10.37 34.58 26.08
C LYS A 54 10.74 35.97 26.56
N SER A 55 12.03 36.31 26.64
CA SER A 55 12.49 37.62 27.10
C SER A 55 12.32 38.70 26.02
N LYS A 56 12.30 39.98 26.45
CA LYS A 56 12.19 41.13 25.54
C LYS A 56 13.36 41.23 24.55
N GLN A 57 14.53 40.69 24.88
CA GLN A 57 15.72 40.77 24.04
C GLN A 57 15.55 40.02 22.72
N CYS A 58 14.82 38.89 22.74
CA CYS A 58 14.56 38.07 21.56
C CYS A 58 13.38 38.57 20.71
N SER A 59 12.64 39.59 21.17
CA SER A 59 11.59 40.24 20.38
C SER A 59 12.13 41.15 19.27
N SER A 60 13.41 41.54 19.33
CA SER A 60 14.04 42.43 18.36
C SER A 60 14.89 41.66 17.35
N VAL A 61 14.64 41.88 16.06
CA VAL A 61 15.38 41.24 14.95
C VAL A 61 16.87 41.58 14.95
N LYS A 62 17.26 42.72 15.54
CA LYS A 62 18.66 43.15 15.62
C LYS A 62 19.53 42.18 16.45
N ASN A 63 18.93 41.45 17.38
CA ASN A 63 19.63 40.56 18.32
C ASN A 63 19.73 39.11 17.80
N LYS A 64 19.88 38.92 16.47
CA LYS A 64 19.90 37.59 15.84
C LYS A 64 20.95 36.63 16.40
N TYR A 65 22.11 37.13 16.85
CA TYR A 65 23.19 36.30 17.41
C TYR A 65 22.92 35.88 18.86
N TYR A 66 22.09 36.62 19.59
CA TYR A 66 21.74 36.31 20.97
C TYR A 66 20.63 35.25 21.07
N CYS A 67 19.76 35.18 20.05
CA CYS A 67 18.61 34.28 19.99
C CYS A 67 18.68 33.40 18.73
N PRO A 68 19.65 32.47 18.66
CA PRO A 68 19.86 31.63 17.48
C PRO A 68 18.65 30.73 17.16
N GLU A 69 17.87 30.32 18.16
CA GLU A 69 16.72 29.44 17.97
C GLU A 69 15.66 30.05 17.05
N ILE A 70 15.30 31.32 17.29
CA ILE A 70 14.31 32.04 16.48
C ILE A 70 14.84 32.31 15.07
N PHE A 71 16.12 32.65 14.96
CA PHE A 71 16.73 32.93 13.66
C PHE A 71 16.78 31.67 12.78
N LEU A 72 17.19 30.54 13.35
CA LEU A 72 17.24 29.26 12.64
C LEU A 72 15.84 28.77 12.26
N ASP A 73 14.84 28.97 13.13
CA ASP A 73 13.45 28.63 12.84
C ASP A 73 12.88 29.49 11.70
N ALA A 74 13.16 30.81 11.70
CA ALA A 74 12.76 31.70 10.61
C ALA A 74 13.44 31.32 9.28
N ALA A 75 14.73 30.98 9.31
CA ALA A 75 15.45 30.51 8.12
C ALA A 75 14.87 29.17 7.61
N ALA A 76 14.63 28.21 8.50
CA ALA A 76 14.03 26.92 8.18
C ALA A 76 12.63 27.09 7.57
N SER A 77 11.79 27.94 8.16
CA SER A 77 10.45 28.25 7.65
C SER A 77 10.51 28.88 6.26
N LYS A 78 11.46 29.78 6.01
CA LYS A 78 11.65 30.39 4.69
C LYS A 78 12.06 29.35 3.65
N LEU A 79 13.06 28.52 3.96
CA LEU A 79 13.53 27.44 3.09
C LEU A 79 12.43 26.42 2.81
N ALA A 80 11.65 26.04 3.82
CA ALA A 80 10.52 25.14 3.66
C ALA A 80 9.43 25.75 2.76
N SER A 81 9.08 27.02 2.97
CA SER A 81 8.06 27.69 2.15
C SER A 81 8.44 27.75 0.67
N THR A 82 9.72 27.98 0.35
CA THR A 82 10.19 27.98 -1.04
C THR A 82 10.29 26.57 -1.60
N ALA A 83 10.82 25.62 -0.83
CA ALA A 83 10.95 24.23 -1.26
C ALA A 83 9.59 23.57 -1.55
N VAL A 84 8.57 23.83 -0.73
CA VAL A 84 7.22 23.27 -0.93
C VAL A 84 6.59 23.74 -2.25
N LEU A 85 6.82 24.99 -2.66
CA LEU A 85 6.33 25.48 -3.96
C LEU A 85 6.96 24.72 -5.12
N PHE A 86 8.28 24.50 -5.08
CA PHE A 86 8.99 23.71 -6.09
C PHE A 86 8.56 22.25 -6.10
N LEU A 87 8.42 21.62 -4.94
CA LEU A 87 7.96 20.23 -4.85
C LEU A 87 6.55 20.05 -5.41
N ASN A 88 5.67 21.04 -5.22
CA ASN A 88 4.32 20.94 -5.75
C ASN A 88 4.27 21.03 -7.29
N VAL A 89 5.02 21.98 -7.86
CA VAL A 89 5.03 22.19 -9.31
C VAL A 89 5.80 21.09 -10.03
N GLU A 90 7.03 20.78 -9.60
CA GLU A 90 7.88 19.83 -10.32
C GLU A 90 7.50 18.38 -10.00
N LEU A 91 7.39 18.03 -8.72
CA LEU A 91 7.18 16.62 -8.33
C LEU A 91 5.70 16.24 -8.35
N LEU A 92 4.85 16.96 -7.61
CA LEU A 92 3.45 16.53 -7.43
C LEU A 92 2.65 16.66 -8.72
N SER A 93 2.82 17.75 -9.47
CA SER A 93 2.08 17.94 -10.72
C SER A 93 2.50 16.91 -11.76
N GLU A 94 3.79 16.63 -11.88
CA GLU A 94 4.29 15.57 -12.76
C GLU A 94 3.81 14.19 -12.31
N PHE A 95 3.84 13.90 -11.01
CA PHE A 95 3.36 12.64 -10.46
C PHE A 95 1.88 12.42 -10.76
N TYR A 96 1.01 13.39 -10.47
CA TYR A 96 -0.43 13.23 -10.73
C TYR A 96 -0.76 13.11 -12.22
N TYR A 97 0.04 13.74 -13.07
CA TYR A 97 -0.10 13.60 -14.51
C TYR A 97 0.36 12.20 -14.96
N ASN A 98 1.58 11.80 -14.61
CA ASN A 98 2.19 10.58 -15.14
C ASN A 98 1.69 9.29 -14.46
N PHE A 99 1.34 9.34 -13.18
CA PHE A 99 0.98 8.16 -12.40
C PHE A 99 -0.20 7.36 -12.97
N PRO A 100 -1.36 7.97 -13.33
CA PRO A 100 -2.46 7.21 -13.92
C PRO A 100 -2.06 6.53 -15.24
N ARG A 101 -1.25 7.18 -16.07
CA ARG A 101 -0.78 6.59 -17.35
C ARG A 101 0.18 5.44 -17.13
N GLU A 102 1.12 5.60 -16.22
CA GLU A 102 2.08 4.55 -15.90
C GLU A 102 1.36 3.35 -15.26
N LEU A 103 0.34 3.62 -14.44
CA LEU A 103 -0.55 2.60 -13.88
C LEU A 103 -1.30 1.85 -14.99
N ASP A 104 -1.92 2.57 -15.93
CA ASP A 104 -2.66 1.99 -17.06
C ASP A 104 -1.74 1.24 -18.02
N LEU A 105 -0.51 1.72 -18.24
CA LEU A 105 0.47 1.01 -19.04
C LEU A 105 0.82 -0.33 -18.38
N ARG A 106 1.18 -0.31 -17.10
CA ARG A 106 1.58 -1.53 -16.37
C ARG A 106 0.42 -2.50 -16.20
N LEU A 107 -0.74 -2.03 -15.77
CA LEU A 107 -1.89 -2.89 -15.48
C LEU A 107 -2.70 -3.26 -16.73
N GLY A 108 -2.85 -2.33 -17.68
CA GLY A 108 -3.72 -2.51 -18.84
C GLY A 108 -3.10 -3.26 -20.01
N ARG A 109 -1.77 -3.18 -20.21
CA ARG A 109 -1.10 -3.82 -21.37
C ARG A 109 -0.03 -4.85 -21.02
N HIS A 110 0.53 -4.80 -19.81
CA HIS A 110 1.68 -5.64 -19.46
C HIS A 110 1.34 -6.87 -18.60
N LEU A 111 0.09 -7.02 -18.13
CA LEU A 111 -0.31 -8.27 -17.48
C LEU A 111 -0.72 -9.32 -18.51
N SER A 112 -0.14 -10.51 -18.37
CA SER A 112 -0.63 -11.72 -19.03
C SER A 112 -1.96 -12.18 -18.43
N GLN A 113 -2.75 -12.93 -19.19
CA GLN A 113 -4.06 -13.42 -18.74
C GLN A 113 -3.97 -14.27 -17.47
N ASP A 114 -2.88 -15.03 -17.30
CA ASP A 114 -2.61 -15.84 -16.10
C ASP A 114 -2.26 -14.98 -14.88
N GLU A 115 -1.63 -13.82 -15.06
CA GLU A 115 -1.37 -12.86 -13.97
C GLU A 115 -2.65 -12.16 -13.54
N VAL A 116 -3.51 -11.81 -14.50
CA VAL A 116 -4.84 -11.23 -14.21
C VAL A 116 -5.68 -12.23 -13.43
N GLU A 117 -5.73 -13.51 -13.83
CA GLU A 117 -6.49 -14.53 -13.11
C GLU A 117 -5.93 -14.79 -11.71
N ARG A 118 -4.60 -14.80 -11.54
CA ARG A 118 -3.97 -14.90 -10.21
C ARG A 118 -4.32 -13.70 -9.32
N PHE A 119 -4.20 -12.49 -9.84
CA PHE A 119 -4.54 -11.26 -9.12
C PHE A 119 -6.02 -11.24 -8.71
N ALA A 120 -6.93 -11.62 -9.60
CA ALA A 120 -8.35 -11.68 -9.29
C ALA A 120 -8.69 -12.73 -8.21
N LYS A 121 -7.90 -13.79 -8.08
CA LYS A 121 -8.09 -14.84 -7.07
C LYS A 121 -7.51 -14.50 -5.69
N GLU A 122 -6.79 -13.40 -5.54
CA GLU A 122 -6.27 -12.96 -4.23
C GLU A 122 -7.42 -12.62 -3.26
N ASP A 123 -8.54 -12.08 -3.76
CA ASP A 123 -9.75 -11.88 -2.96
C ASP A 123 -10.58 -13.18 -2.89
N PRO A 124 -10.82 -13.76 -1.70
CA PRO A 124 -11.60 -14.99 -1.54
C PRO A 124 -13.07 -14.86 -1.96
N LYS A 125 -13.63 -13.65 -2.01
CA LYS A 125 -14.99 -13.42 -2.54
C LYS A 125 -15.00 -13.53 -4.07
N ILE A 126 -14.08 -12.84 -4.73
CA ILE A 126 -13.94 -12.87 -6.20
C ILE A 126 -13.57 -14.28 -6.65
N HIS A 127 -12.65 -14.95 -5.95
CA HIS A 127 -12.24 -16.32 -6.26
C HIS A 127 -13.43 -17.29 -6.31
N ARG A 128 -14.27 -17.32 -5.25
CA ARG A 128 -15.47 -18.17 -5.21
C ARG A 128 -16.46 -17.79 -6.31
N HIS A 129 -16.58 -16.51 -6.63
CA HIS A 129 -17.45 -16.05 -7.71
C HIS A 129 -16.98 -16.56 -9.08
N LEU A 130 -15.67 -16.48 -9.35
CA LEU A 130 -15.06 -16.99 -10.59
C LEU A 130 -15.21 -18.51 -10.71
N GLU A 131 -15.03 -19.27 -9.62
CA GLU A 131 -15.25 -20.72 -9.63
C GLU A 131 -16.71 -21.10 -9.92
N LEU A 132 -17.67 -20.37 -9.33
CA LEU A 132 -19.09 -20.59 -9.60
C LEU A 132 -19.45 -20.28 -11.05
N ILE A 133 -18.95 -19.18 -11.61
CA ILE A 133 -19.14 -18.83 -13.02
C ILE A 133 -18.56 -19.92 -13.92
N ARG A 134 -17.32 -20.34 -13.68
CA ARG A 134 -16.66 -21.39 -14.48
C ARG A 134 -17.43 -22.72 -14.42
N ARG A 135 -17.96 -23.09 -13.25
CA ARG A 135 -18.80 -24.29 -13.10
C ARG A 135 -20.11 -24.16 -13.87
N LYS A 136 -20.74 -22.98 -13.85
CA LYS A 136 -21.97 -22.69 -14.59
C LYS A 136 -21.75 -22.80 -16.10
N GLU A 137 -20.73 -22.13 -16.63
CA GLU A 137 -20.41 -22.13 -18.07
C GLU A 137 -20.15 -23.54 -18.62
N LEU A 138 -19.42 -24.37 -17.87
CA LEU A 138 -19.17 -25.76 -18.26
C LEU A 138 -20.46 -26.60 -18.31
N LEU A 139 -21.38 -26.40 -17.36
CA LEU A 139 -22.65 -27.11 -17.34
C LEU A 139 -23.59 -26.64 -18.45
N GLU A 140 -23.63 -25.34 -18.74
CA GLU A 140 -24.39 -24.79 -19.86
C GLU A 140 -23.86 -25.32 -21.20
N LEU A 141 -22.54 -25.39 -21.38
CA LEU A 141 -21.92 -25.98 -22.58
C LEU A 141 -22.31 -27.46 -22.75
N VAL A 142 -22.28 -28.25 -21.67
CA VAL A 142 -22.69 -29.66 -21.74
C VAL A 142 -24.16 -29.78 -22.12
N LEU A 143 -25.03 -28.98 -21.50
CA LEU A 143 -26.45 -28.99 -21.79
C LEU A 143 -26.74 -28.61 -23.25
N GLU A 144 -26.07 -27.57 -23.76
CA GLU A 144 -26.16 -27.15 -25.17
C GLU A 144 -25.71 -28.26 -26.13
N LYS A 145 -24.61 -28.97 -25.82
CA LYS A 145 -24.15 -30.10 -26.65
C LYS A 145 -25.12 -31.28 -26.60
N MET A 146 -25.70 -31.60 -25.43
CA MET A 146 -26.70 -32.65 -25.29
C MET A 146 -28.00 -32.32 -26.05
N GLU A 147 -28.46 -31.07 -26.00
CA GLU A 147 -29.61 -30.60 -26.78
C GLU A 147 -29.34 -30.65 -28.28
N SER A 148 -28.15 -30.22 -28.71
CA SER A 148 -27.71 -30.31 -30.11
C SER A 148 -27.73 -31.76 -30.61
N LEU A 149 -27.22 -32.71 -29.80
CA LEU A 149 -27.25 -34.13 -30.12
C LEU A 149 -28.68 -34.68 -30.18
N ARG A 150 -29.53 -34.33 -29.22
CA ARG A 150 -30.94 -34.76 -29.20
C ARG A 150 -31.73 -34.24 -30.41
N GLN A 151 -31.46 -33.03 -30.88
CA GLN A 151 -32.07 -32.49 -32.11
C GLN A 151 -31.61 -33.26 -33.36
N LEU A 152 -30.35 -33.69 -33.41
CA LEU A 152 -29.82 -34.52 -34.49
C LEU A 152 -30.44 -35.93 -34.48
N GLU A 153 -30.50 -36.58 -33.31
CA GLU A 153 -31.14 -37.91 -33.16
C GLU A 153 -32.64 -37.88 -33.44
N GLY A 154 -33.34 -36.82 -33.05
CA GLY A 154 -34.77 -36.62 -33.35
C GLY A 154 -35.03 -36.56 -34.85
N ARG A 155 -34.18 -35.85 -35.61
CA ARG A 155 -34.23 -35.80 -37.08
C ARG A 155 -33.92 -37.15 -37.72
N GLU A 156 -32.99 -37.93 -37.18
CA GLU A 156 -32.75 -39.30 -37.67
C GLU A 156 -33.94 -40.22 -37.41
N ARG A 157 -34.59 -40.14 -36.24
CA ARG A 157 -35.81 -40.92 -35.94
C ARG A 157 -37.00 -40.51 -36.80
N GLU A 158 -37.18 -39.23 -37.12
CA GLU A 158 -38.22 -38.78 -38.06
C GLU A 158 -37.96 -39.30 -39.48
N ARG A 159 -36.70 -39.32 -39.94
CA ARG A 159 -36.31 -39.93 -41.23
C ARG A 159 -36.58 -41.44 -41.27
N VAL A 160 -36.38 -42.15 -40.16
CA VAL A 160 -36.65 -43.60 -40.06
C VAL A 160 -38.15 -43.90 -39.91
N SER A 161 -38.93 -43.06 -39.24
CA SER A 161 -40.39 -43.28 -39.06
C SER A 161 -41.25 -42.80 -40.25
N GLY A 162 -40.77 -41.84 -41.06
CA GLY A 162 -41.44 -41.37 -42.28
C GLY A 162 -41.44 -42.35 -43.45
N GLY A 163 -40.74 -43.50 -43.34
CA GLY A 163 -40.61 -44.50 -44.42
C GLY A 163 -41.72 -45.56 -44.51
N ARG A 164 -42.80 -45.48 -43.73
CA ARG A 164 -43.88 -46.49 -43.71
C ARG A 164 -45.29 -45.89 -43.94
N LYS A 165 -45.53 -45.28 -45.09
CA LYS A 165 -46.86 -45.29 -45.73
C LYS A 165 -46.72 -45.79 -47.17
N ARG A 166 -47.05 -47.07 -47.35
CA ARG A 166 -47.10 -47.78 -48.62
C ARG A 166 -48.52 -47.63 -49.16
N ASP A 167 -48.65 -46.88 -50.25
CA ASP A 167 -49.87 -46.70 -51.05
C ASP A 167 -50.00 -47.88 -52.03
N PRO A 168 -51.15 -48.59 -52.10
CA PRO A 168 -51.48 -49.43 -53.24
C PRO A 168 -52.65 -48.82 -54.04
N GLY A 169 -52.29 -48.02 -55.05
CA GLY A 169 -52.85 -48.04 -56.40
C GLY A 169 -54.33 -47.73 -56.63
N LYS A 170 -54.61 -46.71 -57.45
CA LYS A 170 -55.39 -46.85 -58.71
C LYS A 170 -55.52 -45.54 -59.49
N GLN A 171 -55.11 -45.63 -60.76
CA GLN A 171 -55.78 -45.17 -61.99
C GLN A 171 -56.40 -43.76 -62.12
N ARG A 172 -55.85 -43.03 -63.12
CA ARG A 172 -56.49 -42.39 -64.30
C ARG A 172 -57.55 -41.28 -64.13
N GLY A 173 -57.35 -40.22 -64.92
CA GLY A 173 -58.38 -39.28 -65.43
C GLY A 173 -58.09 -37.83 -65.00
N ARG A 174 -57.57 -36.89 -65.81
CA ARG A 174 -58.06 -36.22 -67.04
C ARG A 174 -59.18 -35.16 -66.73
N TRP A 175 -58.90 -33.89 -67.11
CA TRP A 175 -59.74 -32.65 -67.18
C TRP A 175 -60.01 -31.92 -65.86
N GLY A 176 -60.03 -30.58 -65.77
CA GLY A 176 -59.98 -29.49 -66.75
C GLY A 176 -60.02 -28.14 -66.03
N LEU A 177 -59.84 -27.06 -66.78
CA LEU A 177 -59.83 -25.65 -66.36
C LEU A 177 -61.08 -25.25 -65.55
N PHE A 178 -60.88 -24.42 -64.51
CA PHE A 178 -61.43 -23.06 -64.36
C PHE A 178 -60.60 -22.31 -63.31
#